data_AF-A0A3C0KHM0-F1
#
_entry.id   AF-A0A3C0KHM0-F1
#
_cell.length_a   1.000
_cell.length_b   1.000
_cell.length_c   1.000
_cell.angle_alpha   90.00
_cell.angle_beta   90.00
_cell.angle_gamma   90.00
#
_symmetry.space_group_name_H-M   'P 1'
#
loop_
_entity.id
_entity.type
_entity.pdbx_description
1 polymer ?
#
loop_
_entity_poly.entity_id
_entity_poly.type
_entity_poly.pdbx_seq_one_letter_code
_entity_poly.pdbx_strand_id
1 'polypeptide(L)' 'MSADRLTTVYVPCDSAARAVGADEVAAAIAACAQARGLPVRVVRNGSRGLFWL' A
#
# COMPACT_ATOMS: atom_id res chain seq x y z
N MET A 1 -10.81 -9.02 -23.45
CA MET A 1 -10.99 -9.53 -22.07
C MET A 1 -9.62 -9.58 -21.40
N SER A 2 -9.08 -8.43 -20.99
CA SER A 2 -7.84 -8.43 -20.21
C SER A 2 -8.21 -8.83 -18.78
N ALA A 3 -7.62 -9.92 -18.30
CA ALA A 3 -7.90 -10.52 -17.01
C ALA A 3 -7.82 -9.47 -15.88
N ASP A 4 -8.80 -9.53 -14.98
CA ASP A 4 -8.83 -8.80 -13.71
C ASP A 4 -7.65 -9.27 -12.84
N ARG A 5 -6.47 -8.71 -13.08
CA ARG A 5 -5.23 -9.15 -12.43
C ARG A 5 -5.11 -8.49 -11.07
N LEU A 6 -5.29 -9.27 -10.01
CA LEU A 6 -5.10 -8.84 -8.63
C LEU A 6 -3.69 -8.23 -8.45
N THR A 7 -3.64 -6.94 -8.15
CA THR A 7 -2.39 -6.22 -7.89
C THR A 7 -2.13 -6.20 -6.39
N THR A 8 -0.98 -6.72 -5.97
CA THR A 8 -0.57 -6.65 -4.55
C THR A 8 0.35 -5.47 -4.33
N VAL A 9 0.00 -4.60 -3.38
CA VAL A 9 0.78 -3.42 -3.03
C VAL A 9 1.26 -3.57 -1.58
N TYR A 10 2.56 -3.41 -1.37
CA TYR A 10 3.18 -3.52 -0.04
C TYR A 10 3.41 -2.13 0.52
N VAL A 11 2.82 -1.84 1.68
CA VAL A 11 2.95 -0.55 2.36
C VAL A 11 3.50 -0.81 3.78
N PRO A 12 4.74 -0.39 4.07
CA PRO A 12 5.33 -0.59 5.38
C PRO A 12 4.49 -0.02 6.54
N CYS A 13 4.58 -0.63 7.71
CA CYS A 13 3.84 -0.23 8.92
C CYS A 13 4.68 -0.29 10.21
N ASP A 14 6.01 -0.38 10.09
CA ASP A 14 6.92 -0.14 11.21
C ASP A 14 6.92 1.35 11.62
N SER A 15 7.50 1.64 12.78
CA SER A 15 7.45 2.97 13.40
C SER A 15 8.01 4.08 12.49
N ALA A 16 9.09 3.82 11.75
CA ALA A 16 9.69 4.81 10.86
C ALA A 16 8.78 5.12 9.66
N ALA A 17 8.18 4.09 9.06
CA ALA A 17 7.22 4.26 7.97
C ALA A 17 5.94 5.00 8.41
N ARG A 18 5.42 4.67 9.59
CA ARG A 18 4.25 5.38 10.15
C ARG A 18 4.55 6.84 10.44
N ALA A 19 5.73 7.16 10.96
CA ALA A 19 6.13 8.53 11.27
C ALA A 19 6.14 9.46 10.04
N VAL A 20 6.26 8.90 8.83
CA VAL A 20 6.22 9.65 7.56
C VAL A 20 4.92 9.47 6.77
N GLY A 21 3.87 8.95 7.41
CA GLY A 21 2.53 8.92 6.85
C GLY A 21 2.19 7.68 6.00
N ALA A 22 2.82 6.53 6.27
CA ALA A 22 2.51 5.30 5.53
C ALA A 22 1.08 4.77 5.76
N ASP A 23 0.42 5.16 6.85
CA ASP A 23 -0.96 4.76 7.13
C ASP A 23 -1.96 5.49 6.21
N GLU A 24 -1.75 6.78 5.98
CA GLU A 24 -2.50 7.61 5.06
C GLU A 24 -2.33 7.13 3.62
N VAL A 25 -1.10 6.73 3.25
CA VAL A 25 -0.82 6.13 1.94
C VAL A 25 -1.60 4.82 1.76
N ALA A 26 -1.58 3.92 2.73
CA ALA A 26 -2.32 2.66 2.65
C ALA A 26 -3.84 2.90 2.51
N ALA A 27 -4.40 3.84 3.29
CA ALA A 27 -5.81 4.21 3.23
C ALA A 27 -6.19 4.81 1.86
N ALA A 28 -5.35 5.72 1.34
CA ALA A 28 -5.57 6.35 0.04
C ALA A 28 -5.54 5.32 -1.11
N ILE A 29 -4.62 4.35 -1.06
CA ILE A 29 -4.54 3.27 -2.05
C ILE A 29 -5.82 2.42 -2.03
N ALA A 30 -6.28 2.03 -0.83
CA ALA A 30 -7.51 1.24 -0.69
C ALA A 30 -8.74 2.00 -1.19
N ALA A 31 -8.88 3.28 -0.83
CA ALA A 31 -9.99 4.13 -1.27
C ALA A 31 -10.00 4.30 -2.80
N CYS A 32 -8.84 4.58 -3.40
CA CYS A 32 -8.70 4.70 -4.85
C CYS A 32 -9.02 3.40 -5.58
N ALA A 33 -8.55 2.25 -5.08
CA ALA A 33 -8.85 0.95 -5.65
C ALA A 33 -10.36 0.65 -5.60
N GLN A 34 -10.99 0.92 -4.46
CA GLN A 34 -12.43 0.73 -4.28
C GLN A 34 -13.25 1.65 -5.19
N ALA A 35 -12.89 2.93 -5.28
CA ALA A 35 -13.57 3.90 -6.15
C ALA A 35 -13.49 3.55 -7.64
N ARG A 36 -12.45 2.80 -8.05
CA ARG A 36 -12.22 2.39 -9.44
C ARG A 36 -12.61 0.94 -9.72
N GLY A 37 -13.09 0.20 -8.72
CA GLY A 37 -13.40 -1.22 -8.85
C GLY A 37 -12.19 -2.08 -9.23
N LEU A 38 -10.98 -1.68 -8.83
CA LEU A 38 -9.74 -2.40 -9.15
C LEU A 38 -9.45 -3.46 -8.09
N PRO A 39 -9.03 -4.68 -8.47
CA PRO A 39 -8.64 -5.73 -7.55
C PRO A 39 -7.26 -5.42 -6.97
N VAL A 40 -7.21 -4.67 -5.86
CA VAL A 40 -5.96 -4.35 -5.18
C VAL A 40 -5.95 -4.96 -3.78
N ARG A 41 -4.87 -5.68 -3.47
CA ARG A 41 -4.58 -6.17 -2.12
C ARG A 41 -3.46 -5.33 -1.50
N VAL A 42 -3.78 -4.55 -0.48
CA VAL A 42 -2.78 -3.81 0.30
C VAL A 42 -2.26 -4.70 1.43
N VAL A 43 -0.97 -5.00 1.42
CA VAL A 43 -0.27 -5.76 2.47
C VAL A 43 0.51 -4.79 3.34
N ARG A 44 0.28 -4.83 4.66
CA ARG A 44 1.05 -4.05 5.64
C ARG A 44 2.23 -4.88 6.15
N ASN A 45 3.46 -4.47 5.82
CA ASN A 45 4.70 -5.21 6.09
C ASN A 45 5.73 -4.39 6.89
N GLY A 46 6.86 -4.99 7.25
CA GLY A 46 8.00 -4.22 7.77
C GLY A 46 8.76 -3.50 6.65
N SER A 47 9.36 -2.34 6.95
CA SER A 47 10.25 -1.64 6.02
C SER A 47 11.52 -2.43 5.74
N ARG A 48 12.19 -2.08 4.64
CA ARG A 48 13.51 -2.63 4.27
C ARG A 48 14.68 -1.84 4.86
N GLY A 49 14.43 -0.97 5.84
CA GLY A 49 15.47 -0.18 6.50
C GLY A 49 16.09 0.95 5.67
N LEU A 50 15.46 1.35 4.56
CA LEU A 50 15.98 2.37 3.62
C LEU A 50 15.54 3.80 3.96
N PHE A 51 15.29 4.10 5.25
CA PHE A 51 14.78 5.41 5.67
C PHE A 51 15.82 6.55 5.48
N TRP A 52 17.11 6.19 5.40
CA TRP A 52 18.23 7.12 5.30
C TRP A 52 19.00 7.02 3.97
N LEU A 53 18.44 6.33 2.96
CA LEU A 53 19.04 6.21 1.63
C LEU A 53 18.49 7.24 0.65
#